data_AF-T0ZNP8-F1
#
_entry.id   AF-T0ZNP8-F1
#
_cell.length_a   1.000
_cell.length_b   1.000
_cell.length_c   1.000
_cell.angle_alpha   90.00
_cell.angle_beta   90.00
_cell.angle_gamma   90.00
#
_symmetry.space_group_name_H-M   'P 1'
#
loop_
_entity.id
_entity.type
_entity.pdbx_description
1 polymer ?
#
loop_
_entity_poly.entity_id
_entity_poly.type
_entity_poly.pdbx_seq_one_letter_code
_entity_poly.pdbx_strand_id
1 'polypeptide(L)'
;RVFTGHRVQYNMARGPTKGGIRFHPGVTLDEVRALAAWMTWKCAVVNIPYGGAKGGVVVDPKKLSIGEIERLTRRYAIEIAPIIGPEMDIPAPDVYTDSQTMAWIMDTYSMQKGYSVPGVVTGKPISLGGSEGRGEATGRGCAYVIREAARNMGLTVKGGSVAV
;
A
#
# COMPACT_ATOMS: atom_id res chain seq x y z
N ARG A 1 -24.33 -5.24 7.00
CA ARG A 1 -24.15 -4.22 5.93
C ARG A 1 -23.29 -4.86 4.85
N VAL A 2 -23.61 -4.63 3.57
CA VAL A 2 -22.80 -5.08 2.43
C VAL A 2 -21.91 -3.93 1.97
N PHE A 3 -20.65 -4.22 1.63
CA PHE A 3 -19.70 -3.25 1.11
C PHE A 3 -19.10 -3.78 -0.19
N THR A 4 -18.82 -2.90 -1.14
CA THR A 4 -18.14 -3.25 -2.39
C THR A 4 -16.65 -3.13 -2.22
N GLY A 5 -15.91 -4.21 -2.51
CA GLY A 5 -14.46 -4.25 -2.52
C GLY A 5 -13.91 -4.46 -3.93
N HIS A 6 -12.74 -3.89 -4.20
CA HIS A 6 -12.01 -4.06 -5.45
C HIS A 6 -10.56 -4.42 -5.17
N ARG A 7 -10.01 -5.36 -5.94
CA ARG A 7 -8.57 -5.60 -6.04
C ARG A 7 -8.21 -5.81 -7.50
N VAL A 8 -7.31 -4.97 -8.02
CA VAL A 8 -6.86 -5.00 -9.42
C VAL A 8 -5.38 -5.30 -9.45
N GLN A 9 -5.00 -6.36 -10.15
CA GLN A 9 -3.63 -6.72 -10.51
C GLN A 9 -3.43 -6.32 -11.98
N TYR A 10 -2.70 -5.24 -12.23
CA TYR A 10 -2.60 -4.64 -13.57
C TYR A 10 -1.52 -5.28 -14.42
N ASN A 11 -0.33 -5.49 -13.86
CA ASN A 11 0.80 -6.10 -14.57
C ASN A 11 1.71 -6.79 -13.55
N MET A 12 2.14 -8.02 -13.87
CA MET A 12 3.00 -8.87 -13.03
C MET A 12 4.29 -9.33 -13.73
N ALA A 13 4.65 -8.70 -14.86
CA ALA A 13 5.77 -9.15 -15.70
C ALA A 13 7.14 -9.07 -15.01
N ARG A 14 7.31 -8.17 -14.03
CA ARG A 14 8.57 -7.98 -13.29
C ARG A 14 8.61 -8.68 -11.93
N GLY A 15 7.53 -9.34 -11.51
CA GLY A 15 7.39 -9.94 -10.19
C GLY A 15 5.98 -9.77 -9.60
N PRO A 16 5.78 -10.13 -8.31
CA PRO A 16 4.48 -10.04 -7.66
C PRO A 16 3.93 -8.61 -7.69
N THR A 17 2.62 -8.48 -7.75
CA THR A 17 2.02 -7.14 -7.82
C THR A 17 2.09 -6.44 -6.47
N LYS A 18 2.25 -5.11 -6.50
CA LYS A 18 2.33 -4.29 -5.30
C LYS A 18 1.34 -3.13 -5.37
N GLY A 19 0.60 -2.91 -4.29
CA GLY A 19 -0.06 -1.64 -4.07
C GLY A 19 -1.10 -1.60 -2.96
N GLY A 20 -1.42 -0.38 -2.55
CA GLY A 20 -2.21 -0.09 -1.35
C GLY A 20 -3.69 -0.45 -1.44
N ILE A 21 -4.35 -0.48 -0.28
CA ILE A 21 -5.80 -0.65 -0.13
C ILE A 21 -6.38 0.66 0.42
N ARG A 22 -7.34 1.24 -0.31
CA ARG A 22 -8.01 2.50 0.06
C ARG A 22 -9.39 2.25 0.66
N PHE A 23 -9.70 2.87 1.79
CA PHE A 23 -11.08 2.93 2.29
C PHE A 23 -11.61 4.32 2.03
N HIS A 24 -12.53 4.49 1.08
CA HIS A 24 -13.10 5.81 0.79
C HIS A 24 -14.49 5.67 0.13
N PRO A 25 -15.47 6.53 0.45
CA PRO A 25 -16.84 6.40 -0.10
C PRO A 25 -16.90 6.63 -1.62
N GLY A 26 -15.91 7.36 -2.17
CA GLY A 26 -15.80 7.64 -3.60
C GLY A 26 -14.96 6.64 -4.40
N VAL A 27 -14.52 5.51 -3.81
CA VAL A 27 -13.76 4.50 -4.56
C VAL A 27 -14.60 3.99 -5.73
N THR A 28 -14.00 3.93 -6.91
CA THR A 28 -14.57 3.28 -8.10
C THR A 28 -13.60 2.27 -8.69
N LEU A 29 -14.11 1.32 -9.48
CA LEU A 29 -13.26 0.35 -10.19
C LEU A 29 -12.26 1.04 -11.12
N ASP A 30 -12.67 2.10 -11.80
CA ASP A 30 -11.82 2.83 -12.75
C ASP A 30 -10.67 3.56 -12.05
N GLU A 31 -10.94 4.18 -10.90
CA GLU A 31 -9.90 4.77 -10.05
C GLU A 31 -8.87 3.72 -9.61
N VAL A 32 -9.35 2.56 -9.13
CA VAL A 32 -8.49 1.46 -8.67
C VAL A 32 -7.65 0.93 -9.82
N ARG A 33 -8.23 0.78 -11.02
CA ARG A 33 -7.50 0.33 -12.23
C ARG A 33 -6.41 1.33 -12.62
N ALA A 34 -6.73 2.62 -12.65
CA ALA A 34 -5.77 3.67 -12.99
C ALA A 34 -4.60 3.69 -11.98
N LEU A 35 -4.89 3.63 -10.68
CA LEU A 35 -3.86 3.60 -9.64
C LEU A 35 -3.00 2.32 -9.69
N ALA A 36 -3.56 1.17 -10.08
CA ALA A 36 -2.80 -0.07 -10.28
C ALA A 36 -1.83 0.05 -11.47
N ALA A 37 -2.23 0.72 -12.55
CA ALA A 37 -1.35 1.04 -13.67
C ALA A 37 -0.18 1.94 -13.22
N TRP A 38 -0.46 3.00 -12.45
CA TRP A 38 0.58 3.86 -11.89
C TRP A 38 1.58 3.12 -11.00
N MET A 39 1.11 2.13 -10.21
CA MET A 39 2.00 1.30 -9.40
C MET A 39 2.98 0.50 -10.27
N THR A 40 2.56 0.02 -11.44
CA THR A 40 3.44 -0.69 -12.39
C THR A 40 4.61 0.19 -12.80
N TRP A 41 4.31 1.40 -13.25
CA TRP A 41 5.33 2.35 -13.69
C TRP A 41 6.21 2.82 -12.55
N LYS A 42 5.61 3.13 -11.39
CA LYS A 42 6.35 3.54 -10.19
C LYS A 42 7.38 2.50 -9.77
N CYS A 43 6.99 1.21 -9.71
CA CYS A 43 7.90 0.12 -9.36
C CYS A 43 8.99 -0.08 -10.42
N ALA A 44 8.65 0.03 -11.71
CA ALA A 44 9.62 -0.09 -12.79
C ALA A 44 10.67 1.04 -12.77
N VAL A 45 10.26 2.30 -12.55
CA VAL A 45 11.16 3.47 -12.52
C VAL A 45 12.20 3.37 -11.41
N VAL A 46 11.81 2.89 -10.22
CA VAL A 46 12.75 2.72 -9.09
C VAL A 46 13.41 1.34 -9.07
N ASN A 47 13.26 0.56 -10.15
CA ASN A 47 13.90 -0.73 -10.39
C ASN A 47 13.72 -1.76 -9.26
N ILE A 48 12.51 -1.87 -8.70
CA ILE A 48 12.17 -2.91 -7.73
C ILE A 48 11.42 -4.07 -8.40
N PRO A 49 11.55 -5.32 -7.91
CA PRO A 49 11.00 -6.52 -8.55
C PRO A 49 9.50 -6.69 -8.28
N TYR A 50 8.71 -5.66 -8.58
CA TYR A 50 7.27 -5.65 -8.39
C TYR A 50 6.53 -5.25 -9.65
N GLY A 51 5.37 -5.87 -9.83
CA GLY A 51 4.30 -5.40 -10.69
C GLY A 51 3.45 -4.31 -10.05
N GLY A 52 2.32 -3.98 -10.67
CA GLY A 52 1.39 -2.97 -10.16
C GLY A 52 0.03 -3.54 -9.78
N ALA A 53 -0.43 -3.20 -8.57
CA ALA A 53 -1.78 -3.49 -8.11
C ALA A 53 -2.37 -2.31 -7.33
N LYS A 54 -3.68 -2.37 -7.09
CA LYS A 54 -4.37 -1.49 -6.16
C LYS A 54 -5.62 -2.18 -5.65
N GLY A 55 -6.05 -1.85 -4.43
CA GLY A 55 -7.38 -2.22 -3.97
C GLY A 55 -8.08 -1.07 -3.28
N GLY A 56 -9.36 -1.28 -3.01
CA GLY A 56 -10.14 -0.38 -2.20
C GLY A 56 -11.50 -0.93 -1.82
N VAL A 57 -12.10 -0.33 -0.80
CA VAL A 57 -13.45 -0.65 -0.33
C VAL A 57 -14.24 0.65 -0.33
N VAL A 58 -15.46 0.58 -0.89
CA VAL A 58 -16.40 1.70 -0.94
C VAL A 58 -17.03 1.87 0.45
N VAL A 59 -16.38 2.67 1.29
CA VAL A 59 -16.76 2.88 2.69
C VAL A 59 -16.29 4.24 3.20
N ASP A 60 -17.10 4.86 4.05
CA ASP A 60 -16.67 5.98 4.87
C ASP A 60 -16.26 5.46 6.27
N PRO A 61 -14.95 5.33 6.55
CA PRO A 61 -14.49 4.77 7.81
C PRO A 61 -14.83 5.66 9.01
N LYS A 62 -15.11 6.95 8.82
CA LYS A 62 -15.51 7.86 9.90
C LYS A 62 -16.90 7.55 10.45
N LYS A 63 -17.71 6.79 9.70
CA LYS A 63 -19.05 6.33 10.10
C LYS A 63 -19.05 4.94 10.71
N LEU A 64 -17.88 4.37 10.95
CA LEU A 64 -17.70 3.04 11.52
C LEU A 64 -16.92 3.14 12.83
N SER A 65 -17.34 2.36 13.81
CA SER A 65 -16.52 2.09 14.99
C SER A 65 -15.26 1.31 14.62
N ILE A 66 -14.24 1.36 15.48
CA ILE A 66 -12.98 0.61 15.28
C ILE A 66 -13.27 -0.89 15.08
N GLY A 67 -14.19 -1.46 15.87
CA GLY A 67 -14.57 -2.87 15.73
C GLY A 67 -15.29 -3.19 14.40
N GLU A 68 -16.05 -2.24 13.85
CA GLU A 68 -16.64 -2.40 12.51
C GLU A 68 -15.57 -2.32 11.41
N ILE A 69 -14.60 -1.42 11.54
CA ILE A 69 -13.46 -1.32 10.61
C ILE A 69 -12.63 -2.60 10.64
N GLU A 70 -12.38 -3.16 11.84
CA GLU A 70 -11.70 -4.44 11.98
C GLU A 70 -12.46 -5.55 11.24
N ARG A 71 -13.75 -5.75 11.56
CA ARG A 71 -14.57 -6.79 10.91
C ARG A 71 -14.63 -6.62 9.40
N LEU A 72 -14.76 -5.38 8.91
CA LEU A 72 -14.72 -5.06 7.49
C LEU A 72 -13.38 -5.45 6.87
N THR A 73 -12.28 -5.05 7.50
CA THR A 73 -10.91 -5.33 7.02
C THR A 73 -10.66 -6.83 6.94
N ARG A 74 -11.04 -7.57 7.99
CA ARG A 74 -10.89 -9.03 8.05
C ARG A 74 -11.73 -9.69 6.96
N ARG A 75 -13.00 -9.30 6.80
CA ARG A 75 -13.85 -9.89 5.75
C ARG A 75 -13.29 -9.59 4.37
N TYR A 76 -12.86 -8.36 4.11
CA TYR A 76 -12.22 -8.00 2.84
C TYR A 76 -10.95 -8.83 2.58
N ALA A 77 -10.08 -9.02 3.59
CA ALA A 77 -8.89 -9.86 3.47
C ALA A 77 -9.22 -11.31 3.11
N ILE A 78 -10.27 -11.89 3.71
CA ILE A 78 -10.77 -13.23 3.38
C ILE A 78 -11.19 -13.31 1.91
N GLU A 79 -11.95 -12.33 1.42
CA GLU A 79 -12.47 -12.35 0.04
C GLU A 79 -11.36 -12.23 -1.01
N ILE A 80 -10.29 -11.48 -0.72
CA ILE A 80 -9.15 -11.34 -1.65
C ILE A 80 -8.03 -12.36 -1.40
N ALA A 81 -8.12 -13.19 -0.35
CA ALA A 81 -7.09 -14.18 0.00
C ALA A 81 -6.68 -15.11 -1.16
N PRO A 82 -7.57 -15.55 -2.07
CA PRO A 82 -7.19 -16.39 -3.20
C PRO A 82 -6.24 -15.72 -4.19
N ILE A 83 -6.19 -14.38 -4.23
CA ILE A 83 -5.40 -13.62 -5.20
C ILE A 83 -4.25 -12.84 -4.57
N ILE A 84 -4.09 -12.86 -3.24
CA ILE A 84 -2.95 -12.24 -2.55
C ILE A 84 -2.00 -13.27 -1.96
N GLY A 85 -0.74 -12.88 -1.79
CA GLY A 85 0.30 -13.73 -1.23
C GLY A 85 1.68 -13.10 -1.36
N PRO A 86 2.67 -13.53 -0.56
CA PRO A 86 4.02 -12.95 -0.59
C PRO A 86 4.69 -13.01 -1.96
N GLU A 87 4.33 -14.00 -2.79
CA GLU A 87 4.88 -14.22 -4.13
C GLU A 87 3.88 -13.93 -5.25
N MET A 88 2.69 -13.39 -4.91
CA MET A 88 1.62 -13.12 -5.89
C MET A 88 1.23 -11.65 -5.91
N ASP A 89 0.71 -11.16 -4.79
CA ASP A 89 0.26 -9.78 -4.63
C ASP A 89 0.34 -9.36 -3.18
N ILE A 90 1.00 -8.23 -2.93
CA ILE A 90 1.36 -7.78 -1.59
C ILE A 90 0.68 -6.43 -1.33
N PRO A 91 -0.45 -6.38 -0.60
CA PRO A 91 -1.09 -5.13 -0.23
C PRO A 91 -0.23 -4.21 0.67
N ALA A 92 -0.69 -2.97 0.82
CA ALA A 92 -0.09 -1.94 1.67
C ALA A 92 -1.17 -0.95 2.16
N PRO A 93 -0.83 -0.04 3.09
CA PRO A 93 -1.68 1.09 3.44
C PRO A 93 -1.86 2.07 2.27
N ASP A 94 -3.00 2.75 2.26
CA ASP A 94 -3.35 3.89 1.42
C ASP A 94 -4.27 4.83 2.22
N VAL A 95 -5.02 5.72 1.56
CA VAL A 95 -5.97 6.64 2.20
C VAL A 95 -6.94 5.87 3.10
N TYR A 96 -6.97 6.30 4.36
CA TYR A 96 -7.74 5.74 5.47
C TYR A 96 -7.50 4.25 5.79
N THR A 97 -6.31 3.75 5.44
CA THR A 97 -5.77 2.52 6.00
C THR A 97 -4.35 2.76 6.50
N ASP A 98 -3.91 1.96 7.46
CA ASP A 98 -2.69 2.21 8.21
C ASP A 98 -2.02 0.91 8.66
N SER A 99 -1.04 1.02 9.57
CA SER A 99 -0.35 -0.15 10.12
C SER A 99 -1.28 -1.09 10.88
N GLN A 100 -2.29 -0.56 11.59
CA GLN A 100 -3.29 -1.37 12.28
C GLN A 100 -4.13 -2.17 11.29
N THR A 101 -4.56 -1.53 10.20
CA THR A 101 -5.29 -2.20 9.12
C THR A 101 -4.47 -3.34 8.52
N MET A 102 -3.17 -3.11 8.27
CA MET A 102 -2.29 -4.16 7.74
C MET A 102 -2.03 -5.28 8.75
N ALA A 103 -1.98 -4.98 10.04
CA ALA A 103 -1.88 -6.00 11.08
C ALA A 103 -3.08 -6.96 11.02
N TRP A 104 -4.30 -6.43 10.90
CA TRP A 104 -5.51 -7.27 10.77
C TRP A 104 -5.51 -8.10 9.49
N ILE A 105 -5.04 -7.56 8.35
CA ILE A 105 -4.93 -8.34 7.11
C ILE A 105 -3.91 -9.46 7.25
N MET A 106 -2.72 -9.16 7.82
CA MET A 106 -1.66 -10.16 8.03
C MET A 106 -2.15 -11.29 8.94
N ASP A 107 -2.77 -10.94 10.07
CA ASP A 107 -3.34 -11.89 11.02
C ASP A 107 -4.40 -12.76 10.36
N THR A 108 -5.37 -12.16 9.68
CA THR A 108 -6.45 -12.89 9.01
C THR A 108 -5.93 -13.86 7.96
N TYR A 109 -5.00 -13.41 7.12
CA TYR A 109 -4.40 -14.27 6.10
C TYR A 109 -3.59 -15.41 6.73
N SER A 110 -2.81 -15.13 7.77
CA SER A 110 -2.02 -16.13 8.48
C SER A 110 -2.90 -17.20 9.13
N MET A 111 -4.00 -16.79 9.76
CA MET A 111 -4.98 -17.72 10.35
C MET A 111 -5.63 -18.61 9.29
N GLN A 112 -5.93 -18.09 8.10
CA GLN A 112 -6.45 -18.90 7.00
C GLN A 112 -5.42 -19.88 6.42
N LYS A 113 -4.13 -19.52 6.42
CA LYS A 113 -3.06 -20.41 5.95
C LYS A 113 -2.62 -21.44 6.99
N GLY A 114 -2.91 -21.21 8.27
CA GLY A 114 -2.51 -22.08 9.37
C GLY A 114 -1.08 -21.84 9.88
N TYR A 115 -0.39 -20.80 9.40
CA TYR A 115 0.94 -20.39 9.86
C TYR A 115 1.15 -18.89 9.65
N SER A 116 2.12 -18.30 10.35
CA SER A 116 2.41 -16.87 10.25
C SER A 116 3.00 -16.51 8.88
N VAL A 117 2.38 -15.54 8.18
CA VAL A 117 2.84 -15.04 6.89
C VAL A 117 3.05 -13.52 6.90
N PRO A 118 4.11 -13.01 7.56
CA PRO A 118 4.33 -11.57 7.67
C PRO A 118 4.49 -10.87 6.31
N GLY A 119 5.01 -11.58 5.31
CA GLY A 119 5.28 -11.03 3.97
C GLY A 119 4.05 -10.73 3.11
N VAL A 120 2.85 -11.12 3.53
CA VAL A 120 1.63 -10.92 2.72
C VAL A 120 1.25 -9.45 2.56
N VAL A 121 1.63 -8.58 3.50
CA VAL A 121 1.41 -7.13 3.42
C VAL A 121 2.63 -6.34 3.90
N THR A 122 2.81 -5.13 3.38
CA THR A 122 3.82 -4.19 3.90
C THR A 122 3.18 -3.07 4.71
N GLY A 123 3.97 -2.30 5.45
CA GLY A 123 3.47 -1.18 6.27
C GLY A 123 2.86 -1.57 7.61
N LYS A 124 3.17 -2.78 8.08
CA LYS A 124 2.81 -3.31 9.40
C LYS A 124 3.52 -2.53 10.53
N PRO A 125 3.06 -2.65 11.79
CA PRO A 125 3.81 -2.22 12.97
C PRO A 125 5.17 -2.92 13.06
N ILE A 126 6.16 -2.28 13.70
CA ILE A 126 7.51 -2.86 13.87
C ILE A 126 7.45 -4.21 14.58
N SER A 127 6.64 -4.32 15.63
CA SER A 127 6.42 -5.56 16.38
C SER A 127 5.87 -6.73 15.56
N LEU A 128 5.36 -6.48 14.35
CA LEU A 128 4.77 -7.48 13.44
C LEU A 128 5.55 -7.60 12.13
N GLY A 129 6.84 -7.25 12.11
CA GLY A 129 7.67 -7.31 10.90
C GLY A 129 7.46 -6.11 9.97
N GLY A 130 7.18 -4.94 10.56
CA GLY A 130 7.33 -3.64 9.90
C GLY A 130 8.81 -3.27 9.73
N SER A 131 9.07 -2.25 8.91
CA SER A 131 10.43 -1.75 8.67
C SER A 131 10.59 -0.37 9.30
N GLU A 132 11.71 -0.16 9.98
CA GLU A 132 12.12 1.14 10.52
C GLU A 132 12.29 2.17 9.39
N GLY A 133 12.22 3.46 9.72
CA GLY A 133 12.34 4.54 8.74
C GLY A 133 11.13 4.69 7.80
N ARG A 134 10.06 3.89 7.94
CA ARG A 134 8.83 4.01 7.12
C ARG A 134 8.23 5.41 7.16
N GLY A 135 8.17 6.04 8.35
CA GLY A 135 7.51 7.34 8.53
C GLY A 135 8.17 8.48 7.76
N GLU A 136 9.48 8.43 7.64
CA GLU A 136 10.31 9.46 6.99
C GLU A 136 10.68 9.13 5.54
N ALA A 137 10.39 7.89 5.07
CA ALA A 137 10.86 7.36 3.79
C ALA A 137 10.56 8.28 2.60
N THR A 138 9.32 8.78 2.48
CA THR A 138 8.91 9.64 1.36
C THR A 138 9.63 11.00 1.41
N GLY A 139 9.71 11.62 2.59
CA GLY A 139 10.37 12.92 2.76
C GLY A 139 11.87 12.82 2.48
N ARG A 140 12.52 11.77 2.99
CA ARG A 140 13.92 11.46 2.72
C ARG A 140 14.18 11.21 1.24
N GLY A 141 13.29 10.46 0.57
CA GLY A 141 13.36 10.24 -0.87
C GLY A 141 13.27 11.55 -1.68
N CYS A 142 12.34 12.43 -1.31
CA CYS A 142 12.21 13.77 -1.91
C CYS A 142 13.51 14.58 -1.75
N ALA A 143 14.07 14.60 -0.53
CA ALA A 143 15.33 15.29 -0.26
C ALA A 143 16.50 14.76 -1.12
N TYR A 144 16.58 13.45 -1.34
CA TYR A 144 17.60 12.86 -2.22
C TYR A 144 17.42 13.27 -3.68
N VAL A 145 16.19 13.24 -4.19
CA VAL A 145 15.92 13.66 -5.57
C VAL A 145 16.25 15.15 -5.76
N ILE A 146 15.86 16.01 -4.82
CA ILE A 146 16.18 17.45 -4.85
C ILE A 146 17.70 17.67 -4.83
N ARG A 147 18.44 16.93 -4.00
CA ARG A 147 19.91 17.02 -3.93
C ARG A 147 20.56 16.69 -5.26
N GLU A 148 20.15 15.60 -5.91
CA GLU A 148 20.71 15.22 -7.22
C GLU A 148 20.28 16.19 -8.33
N ALA A 149 19.04 16.70 -8.30
CA ALA A 149 18.58 17.72 -9.23
C ALA A 149 19.37 19.03 -9.09
N ALA A 150 19.59 19.50 -7.85
CA ALA A 150 20.40 20.68 -7.57
C ALA A 150 21.83 20.52 -8.10
N ARG A 151 22.45 19.35 -7.89
CA ARG A 151 23.77 19.04 -8.45
C ARG A 151 23.78 19.12 -9.98
N ASN A 152 22.79 18.53 -10.65
CA ASN A 152 22.67 18.57 -12.12
C ASN A 152 22.45 19.98 -12.67
N MET A 153 21.83 20.86 -11.88
CA MET A 153 21.61 22.27 -12.23
C MET A 153 22.75 23.20 -11.79
N GLY A 154 23.81 22.69 -11.14
CA GLY A 154 24.89 23.51 -10.58
C GLY A 154 24.48 24.38 -9.39
N LEU A 155 23.40 24.02 -8.69
CA LEU A 155 22.89 24.75 -7.52
C LEU A 155 23.46 24.19 -6.21
N THR A 156 23.76 25.09 -5.26
CA THR A 156 24.16 24.72 -3.90
C THR A 156 22.93 24.59 -3.00
N VAL A 157 22.74 23.42 -2.39
CA VAL A 157 21.62 23.18 -1.45
C VAL A 157 21.76 23.98 -0.16
N LYS A 158 23.01 24.13 0.34
CA LYS A 158 23.29 24.86 1.57
C LYS A 158 22.96 26.35 1.40
N GLY A 159 22.06 26.86 2.23
CA GLY A 159 21.63 28.26 2.19
C GLY A 159 20.51 28.55 1.17
N GLY A 160 20.00 27.53 0.48
CA GLY A 160 18.83 27.66 -0.40
C GLY A 160 17.53 27.83 0.39
N SER A 161 16.55 28.52 -0.21
CA SER A 161 15.19 28.63 0.31
C SER A 161 14.32 27.47 -0.20
N VAL A 162 13.36 27.03 0.62
CA VAL A 162 12.42 25.96 0.28
C VAL A 162 11.01 26.44 0.63
N ALA A 163 10.05 26.19 -0.25
CA ALA A 163 8.62 26.32 0.02
C ALA A 163 7.99 24.92 -0.06
N VAL A 164 7.20 24.54 0.94
CA VAL A 164 6.54 23.22 1.06
C VAL A 164 5.04 23.42 1.11
#